data_AF-A0A399YBB3-F1
#
_entry.id   AF-A0A399YBB3-F1
#
_cell.length_a   1.000
_cell.length_b   1.000
_cell.length_c   1.000
_cell.angle_alpha   90.00
_cell.angle_beta   90.00
_cell.angle_gamma   90.00
#
_symmetry.space_group_name_H-M   'P 1'
#
loop_
_entity.id
_entity.type
_entity.pdbx_description
1 polymer ?
#
loop_
_entity_poly.entity_id
_entity_poly.type
_entity_poly.pdbx_seq_one_letter_code
_entity_poly.pdbx_strand_id
1 'polypeptide(L)'
;FADAGGRPERLLALHFHLPVWIANVVDVMPHPGTDPAVVVAVEAFARRIGQIPIVIHKEQPGYVFNTMLNALLGAALELAANGVAGVEDIDRAWMGIMKTPTGPFGIMDAVGLDTVWKITDFSRPHGAEGRPRLLRLPRTGLPATGVCGGGRRLTTLLAMYVIFGLLLVGLSIPLMLGKIPPNPWYGVRVPSTLEDERLWYKVNRYMARGLLATGLLTALGALLFYQVPGLSTDAYAWLALAAFAVPMTITVVLGIRYLRRLKG
;
A
#
# COMPACT_ATOMS: atom_id res chain seq x y z
N PHE A 1 -20.37 30.31 15.46
CA PHE A 1 -21.09 29.89 14.23
C PHE A 1 -22.57 29.68 14.47
N ALA A 2 -22.98 29.06 15.59
CA ALA A 2 -24.40 28.87 15.95
C ALA A 2 -25.22 30.18 15.90
N ASP A 3 -24.69 31.27 16.43
CA ASP A 3 -25.41 32.55 16.51
C ASP A 3 -25.56 33.27 15.15
N ALA A 4 -24.77 32.89 14.14
CA ALA A 4 -24.78 33.51 12.82
C ALA A 4 -25.81 32.91 11.86
N GLY A 5 -26.31 31.69 12.14
CA GLY A 5 -27.15 30.92 11.22
C GLY A 5 -28.67 31.07 11.42
N GLY A 6 -29.11 31.77 12.47
CA GLY A 6 -30.53 32.00 12.79
C GLY A 6 -31.35 30.77 13.18
N ARG A 7 -30.75 29.56 13.14
CA ARG A 7 -31.34 28.26 13.54
C ARG A 7 -30.30 27.40 14.25
N PRO A 8 -29.80 27.84 15.42
CA PRO A 8 -28.75 27.13 16.15
C PRO A 8 -29.16 25.67 16.46
N GLU A 9 -30.44 25.41 16.69
CA GLU A 9 -30.97 24.06 16.96
C GLU A 9 -30.79 23.06 15.81
N ARG A 10 -30.55 23.56 14.59
CA ARG A 10 -30.31 22.73 13.39
C ARG A 10 -28.85 22.67 12.96
N LEU A 11 -27.93 23.24 13.75
CA LEU A 11 -26.53 23.30 13.42
C LEU A 11 -25.74 22.25 14.21
N LEU A 12 -24.85 21.51 13.54
CA LEU A 12 -23.80 20.71 14.15
C LEU A 12 -22.60 20.62 13.21
N ALA A 13 -21.45 20.16 13.70
CA ALA A 13 -20.29 19.88 12.85
C ALA A 13 -20.29 18.42 12.38
N LEU A 14 -20.07 18.23 11.08
CA LEU A 14 -19.84 16.93 10.45
C LEU A 14 -18.45 16.94 9.80
N HIS A 15 -17.49 16.25 10.42
CA HIS A 15 -16.09 16.31 10.02
C HIS A 15 -15.62 14.99 9.42
N PHE A 16 -15.15 15.06 8.17
CA PHE A 16 -14.67 13.93 7.39
C PHE A 16 -13.16 13.80 7.43
N HIS A 17 -12.67 12.56 7.42
CA HIS A 17 -11.24 12.24 7.33
C HIS A 17 -10.86 11.89 5.89
N LEU A 18 -9.72 12.38 5.41
CA LEU A 18 -9.30 12.22 4.01
C LEU A 18 -8.28 11.08 3.83
N PRO A 19 -8.32 10.33 2.72
CA PRO A 19 -9.38 10.31 1.71
C PRO A 19 -10.65 9.61 2.21
N VAL A 20 -11.82 10.22 2.00
CA VAL A 20 -13.11 9.81 2.61
C VAL A 20 -13.58 8.38 2.26
N TRP A 21 -13.09 7.82 1.16
CA TRP A 21 -13.41 6.45 0.72
C TRP A 21 -12.50 5.38 1.33
N ILE A 22 -11.42 5.77 2.02
CA ILE A 22 -10.51 4.85 2.74
C ILE A 22 -10.65 5.06 4.24
N ALA A 23 -10.59 6.32 4.69
CA ALA A 23 -10.76 6.72 6.08
C ALA A 23 -12.25 6.97 6.36
N ASN A 24 -13.06 5.92 6.32
CA ASN A 24 -14.53 5.98 6.36
C ASN A 24 -15.09 6.24 7.77
N VAL A 25 -14.44 7.09 8.55
CA VAL A 25 -14.90 7.57 9.86
C VAL A 25 -15.35 9.03 9.70
N VAL A 26 -16.41 9.40 10.41
CA VAL A 26 -16.90 10.79 10.40
C VAL A 26 -17.28 11.23 11.81
N ASP A 27 -16.84 12.40 12.22
CA ASP A 27 -17.18 12.97 13.53
C ASP A 27 -18.49 13.76 13.43
N VAL A 28 -19.49 13.40 14.25
CA VAL A 28 -20.77 14.09 14.39
C VAL A 28 -20.75 14.84 15.72
N MET A 29 -20.54 16.15 15.70
CA MET A 29 -20.34 16.96 16.89
C MET A 29 -21.43 18.03 17.04
N PRO A 30 -22.48 17.76 17.84
CA PRO A 30 -23.44 18.78 18.25
C PRO A 30 -22.78 19.83 19.16
N HIS A 31 -23.32 21.05 19.12
CA HIS A 31 -23.14 22.06 20.17
C HIS A 31 -24.31 22.00 21.17
N PRO A 32 -24.22 22.62 22.36
CA PRO A 32 -25.23 22.49 23.42
C PRO A 32 -26.67 22.83 23.03
N GLY A 33 -26.88 23.68 22.01
CA GLY A 33 -28.21 24.05 21.53
C GLY A 33 -28.77 23.16 20.42
N THR A 34 -28.01 22.15 19.94
CA THR A 34 -28.43 21.28 18.84
C THR A 34 -29.60 20.39 19.27
N ASP A 35 -30.66 20.32 18.46
CA ASP A 35 -31.76 19.39 18.67
C ASP A 35 -31.26 17.94 18.52
N PRO A 36 -31.47 17.05 19.51
CA PRO A 36 -31.10 15.64 19.41
C PRO A 36 -31.63 14.93 18.16
N ALA A 37 -32.78 15.33 17.63
CA ALA A 37 -33.33 14.77 16.40
C ALA A 37 -32.43 15.04 15.17
N VAL A 38 -31.72 16.17 15.16
CA VAL A 38 -30.77 16.52 14.10
C VAL A 38 -29.53 15.63 14.17
N VAL A 39 -29.05 15.29 15.37
CA VAL A 39 -27.95 14.36 15.56
C VAL A 39 -28.30 12.99 14.98
N VAL A 40 -29.49 12.46 15.31
CA VAL A 40 -29.99 11.18 14.79
C VAL A 40 -30.08 11.21 13.25
N ALA A 41 -30.60 12.30 12.68
CA ALA A 41 -30.73 12.45 11.24
C ALA A 41 -29.36 12.48 10.53
N VAL A 42 -28.39 13.19 11.08
CA VAL A 42 -27.03 13.27 10.50
C VAL A 42 -26.26 11.97 10.67
N GLU A 43 -26.42 11.28 11.81
CA GLU A 43 -25.83 9.95 12.01
C GLU A 43 -26.38 8.95 10.98
N ALA A 44 -27.69 8.93 10.78
CA ALA A 44 -28.33 8.09 9.77
C ALA A 44 -27.85 8.43 8.35
N PHE A 45 -27.68 9.72 8.04
CA PHE A 45 -27.11 10.17 6.79
C PHE A 45 -25.67 9.65 6.60
N ALA A 46 -24.81 9.81 7.60
CA ALA A 46 -23.43 9.32 7.58
C ALA A 46 -23.35 7.81 7.29
N ARG A 47 -24.18 7.01 7.97
CA ARG A 47 -24.27 5.56 7.73
C ARG A 47 -24.70 5.25 6.29
N ARG A 48 -25.67 5.98 5.75
CA ARG A 48 -26.17 5.80 4.39
C ARG A 48 -25.12 6.09 3.32
N ILE A 49 -24.17 6.99 3.57
CA ILE A 49 -23.05 7.28 2.68
C ILE A 49 -21.81 6.41 2.94
N GLY A 50 -21.95 5.32 3.71
CA GLY A 50 -20.88 4.34 3.95
C GLY A 50 -19.85 4.76 5.01
N GLN A 51 -20.14 5.80 5.79
CA GLN A 51 -19.27 6.26 6.88
C GLN A 51 -19.64 5.58 8.20
N ILE A 52 -18.66 5.56 9.11
CA ILE A 52 -18.76 5.10 10.49
C ILE A 52 -18.84 6.35 11.38
N PRO A 53 -20.04 6.78 11.81
CA PRO A 53 -20.18 7.98 12.60
C PRO A 53 -19.69 7.79 14.03
N ILE A 54 -18.97 8.79 14.53
CA ILE A 54 -18.61 8.95 15.95
C ILE A 54 -19.39 10.15 16.47
N VAL A 55 -20.38 9.90 17.33
CA VAL A 55 -21.16 10.97 17.96
C VAL A 55 -20.36 11.53 19.14
N ILE A 56 -19.98 12.80 19.04
CA ILE A 56 -19.18 13.49 20.06
C ILE A 56 -20.13 14.12 21.08
N HIS A 57 -19.99 13.73 22.34
CA HIS A 57 -20.93 14.16 23.39
C HIS A 57 -20.72 15.59 23.87
N LYS A 58 -19.51 16.14 23.65
CA LYS A 58 -19.13 17.49 24.07
C LYS A 58 -18.19 18.08 23.04
N GLU A 59 -18.41 19.36 22.69
CA GLU A 59 -17.55 20.07 21.75
C GLU A 59 -16.07 19.95 22.16
N GLN A 60 -15.27 19.48 21.20
CA GLN A 60 -13.85 19.25 21.37
C GLN A 60 -13.11 19.79 20.15
N PRO A 61 -12.25 20.83 20.31
CA PRO A 61 -11.36 21.27 19.25
C PRO A 61 -10.51 20.10 18.74
N GLY A 62 -10.51 19.89 17.42
CA GLY A 62 -9.80 18.77 16.81
C GLY A 62 -10.53 17.43 16.86
N TYR A 63 -11.77 17.36 17.37
CA TYR A 63 -12.56 16.13 17.41
C TYR A 63 -11.83 14.98 18.15
N VAL A 64 -12.27 13.74 17.99
CA VAL A 64 -11.68 12.60 18.71
C VAL A 64 -10.31 12.23 18.15
N PHE A 65 -10.23 11.97 16.84
CA PHE A 65 -9.01 11.48 16.22
C PHE A 65 -7.87 12.50 16.23
N ASN A 66 -8.12 13.76 15.84
CA ASN A 66 -7.01 14.73 15.79
C ASN A 66 -6.52 15.12 17.18
N THR A 67 -7.36 15.08 18.22
CA THR A 67 -6.90 15.27 19.60
C THR A 67 -5.88 14.20 19.99
N MET A 68 -6.19 12.92 19.75
CA MET A 68 -5.25 11.82 20.04
C MET A 68 -4.00 11.91 19.16
N LEU A 69 -4.16 12.23 17.87
CA LEU A 69 -3.04 12.40 16.95
C LEU A 69 -2.10 13.51 17.43
N ASN A 70 -2.62 14.69 17.78
CA ASN A 70 -1.81 15.80 18.25
C ASN A 70 -1.02 15.47 19.52
N ALA A 71 -1.61 14.71 20.45
CA ALA A 71 -0.89 14.25 21.65
C ALA A 71 0.27 13.31 21.30
N LEU A 72 0.05 12.36 20.37
CA LEU A 72 1.10 11.48 19.86
C LEU A 72 2.24 12.26 19.19
N LEU A 73 1.88 13.18 18.28
CA LEU A 73 2.85 13.99 17.55
C LEU A 73 3.64 14.91 18.50
N GLY A 74 2.97 15.50 19.49
CA GLY A 74 3.60 16.34 20.51
C GLY A 74 4.62 15.58 21.34
N ALA A 75 4.28 14.39 21.82
CA ALA A 75 5.20 13.54 22.58
C ALA A 75 6.43 13.11 21.74
N ALA A 76 6.23 12.78 20.46
CA ALA A 76 7.32 12.43 19.56
C ALA A 76 8.27 13.62 19.32
N LEU A 77 7.70 14.81 19.10
CA LEU A 77 8.48 16.05 18.95
C LEU A 77 9.28 16.39 20.21
N GLU A 78 8.70 16.20 21.40
CA GLU A 78 9.38 16.46 22.67
C GLU A 78 10.58 15.52 22.89
N LEU A 79 10.42 14.22 22.60
CA LEU A 79 11.52 13.25 22.67
C LEU A 79 12.69 13.63 21.75
N ALA A 80 12.39 14.05 20.52
CA ALA A 80 13.41 14.50 19.58
C ALA A 80 14.04 15.83 20.00
N ALA A 81 13.25 16.80 20.44
CA ALA A 81 13.71 18.12 20.88
C ALA A 81 14.64 18.04 22.10
N ASN A 82 14.35 17.12 23.02
CA ASN A 82 15.16 16.86 24.21
C ASN A 82 16.37 15.95 23.93
N GLY A 83 16.59 15.51 22.68
CA GLY A 83 17.71 14.65 22.30
C GLY A 83 17.65 13.26 22.92
N VAL A 84 16.47 12.78 23.32
CA VAL A 84 16.30 11.47 23.98
C VAL A 84 16.58 10.33 23.00
N ALA A 85 16.14 10.48 21.75
CA ALA A 85 16.41 9.55 20.65
C ALA A 85 16.32 10.27 19.30
N GLY A 86 16.92 9.68 18.27
CA GLY A 86 16.73 10.12 16.87
C GLY A 86 15.30 9.91 16.39
N VAL A 87 14.87 10.70 15.41
CA VAL A 87 13.49 10.65 14.88
C VAL A 87 13.16 9.26 14.30
N GLU A 88 14.14 8.62 13.66
CA GLU A 88 14.02 7.27 13.10
C GLU A 88 13.80 6.23 14.20
N ASP A 89 14.42 6.41 15.37
CA ASP A 89 14.35 5.48 16.49
C ASP A 89 13.02 5.60 17.23
N ILE A 90 12.51 6.83 17.35
CA ILE A 90 11.17 7.11 17.87
C ILE A 90 10.11 6.47 16.96
N ASP A 91 10.25 6.63 15.65
CA ASP A 91 9.39 5.99 14.66
C ASP A 91 9.48 4.45 14.74
N ARG A 92 10.69 3.89 14.79
CA ARG A 92 10.93 2.44 14.94
C ARG A 92 10.29 1.89 16.22
N ALA A 93 10.37 2.60 17.34
CA ALA A 93 9.75 2.19 18.60
C ALA A 93 8.23 2.10 18.47
N TRP A 94 7.60 3.13 17.92
CA TRP A 94 6.15 3.16 17.70
C TRP A 94 5.70 2.04 16.75
N MET A 95 6.30 1.97 15.56
CA MET A 95 5.95 0.95 14.55
C MET A 95 6.23 -0.47 15.03
N GLY A 96 7.33 -0.66 15.77
CA GLY A 96 7.73 -1.96 16.30
C GLY A 96 6.73 -2.52 17.32
N ILE A 97 6.15 -1.67 18.17
CA ILE A 97 5.20 -2.09 19.22
C ILE A 97 3.77 -2.10 18.68
N MET A 98 3.33 -0.98 18.10
CA MET A 98 1.96 -0.80 17.61
C MET A 98 1.69 -1.55 16.31
N LYS A 99 2.74 -2.09 15.68
CA LYS A 99 2.68 -2.82 14.40
C LYS A 99 2.08 -1.98 13.27
N THR A 100 2.24 -0.66 13.33
CA THR A 100 1.82 0.27 12.27
C THR A 100 2.87 0.37 11.16
N PRO A 101 2.47 0.69 9.91
CA PRO A 101 3.41 0.85 8.81
C PRO A 101 4.24 2.14 8.87
N THR A 102 3.76 3.14 9.62
CA THR A 102 4.32 4.49 9.71
C THR A 102 4.36 4.92 11.17
N GLY A 103 5.43 5.63 11.57
CA GLY A 103 5.59 6.24 12.89
C GLY A 103 5.16 7.71 12.93
N PRO A 104 5.22 8.35 14.11
CA PRO A 104 4.80 9.74 14.27
C PRO A 104 5.45 10.73 13.29
N PHE A 105 6.76 10.64 13.05
CA PHE A 105 7.46 11.53 12.12
C PHE A 105 7.09 11.24 10.67
N GLY A 106 6.98 9.96 10.30
CA GLY A 106 6.44 9.59 8.97
C GLY A 106 5.01 10.09 8.74
N ILE A 107 4.18 10.18 9.78
CA ILE A 107 2.83 10.79 9.69
C ILE A 107 2.95 12.30 9.45
N MET A 108 3.83 13.01 10.17
CA MET A 108 4.07 14.45 9.97
C MET A 108 4.54 14.75 8.54
N ASP A 109 5.42 13.92 7.98
CA ASP A 109 5.91 14.06 6.62
C ASP A 109 4.79 13.89 5.58
N ALA A 110 3.88 12.93 5.79
CA ALA A 110 2.74 12.69 4.91
C ALA A 110 1.73 13.85 4.89
N VAL A 111 1.59 14.57 6.01
CA VAL A 111 0.73 15.77 6.13
C VAL A 111 1.39 17.01 5.50
N GLY A 112 2.71 16.99 5.37
CA GLY A 112 3.53 18.12 4.95
C GLY A 112 3.85 19.05 6.13
N LEU A 113 5.14 19.29 6.37
CA LEU A 113 5.63 20.12 7.48
C LEU A 113 5.01 21.53 7.50
N ASP A 114 4.63 22.07 6.35
CA ASP A 114 3.98 23.38 6.23
C ASP A 114 2.55 23.39 6.81
N THR A 115 1.84 22.27 6.73
CA THR A 115 0.49 22.08 7.31
C THR A 115 0.60 21.84 8.82
N VAL A 116 1.57 21.04 9.25
CA VAL A 116 1.88 20.80 10.67
C VAL A 116 2.23 22.12 11.36
N TRP A 117 3.04 22.98 10.71
CA TRP A 117 3.36 24.32 11.23
C TRP A 117 2.12 25.18 11.45
N LYS A 118 1.21 25.27 10.46
CA LYS A 118 -0.02 26.06 10.56
C LYS A 118 -0.97 25.58 11.66
N ILE A 119 -1.10 24.26 11.84
CA ILE A 119 -1.95 23.67 12.89
C ILE A 119 -1.37 23.92 14.28
N THR A 120 -0.04 23.83 14.41
CA THR A 120 0.65 24.05 15.68
C THR A 120 0.61 25.52 16.09
N ASP A 121 0.74 26.44 15.13
CA ASP A 121 0.68 27.89 15.36
C ASP A 121 -0.77 28.34 15.71
N PHE A 122 -1.78 27.78 15.03
CA PHE A 122 -3.19 28.05 15.32
C PHE A 122 -3.64 27.54 16.70
N SER A 123 -3.05 26.44 17.18
CA SER A 123 -3.37 25.84 18.50
C SER A 123 -2.64 26.51 19.68
N ARG A 124 -1.81 27.56 19.45
CA ARG A 124 -1.18 28.31 20.54
C ARG A 124 -2.20 29.21 21.25
N PRO A 125 -2.27 29.20 22.59
CA PRO A 125 -3.00 30.22 23.34
C PRO A 125 -2.46 31.61 22.99
N HIS A 126 -3.34 32.55 22.66
CA HIS A 126 -2.96 33.95 22.45
C HIS A 126 -2.33 34.50 23.75
N GLY A 127 -1.00 34.66 23.78
CA GLY A 127 -0.27 35.23 24.92
C GLY A 127 1.05 34.55 25.29
N ALA A 128 1.41 33.42 24.69
CA ALA A 128 2.72 32.78 24.96
C ALA A 128 3.84 33.45 24.13
N GLU A 129 4.36 34.59 24.61
CA GLU A 129 5.56 35.21 24.06
C GLU A 129 6.80 34.33 24.29
N GLY A 130 7.48 34.01 23.20
CA GLY A 130 8.70 33.21 23.18
C GLY A 130 8.81 32.55 21.82
N ARG A 131 9.65 33.10 20.94
CA ARG A 131 10.00 32.46 19.67
C ARG A 131 10.67 31.13 20.00
N PRO A 132 10.08 29.95 19.70
CA PRO A 132 10.84 28.72 19.78
C PRO A 132 11.98 28.86 18.79
N ARG A 133 13.21 28.62 19.23
CA ARG A 133 14.37 28.57 18.36
C ARG A 133 14.07 27.49 17.33
N LEU A 134 13.75 27.91 16.10
CA LEU A 134 13.43 27.02 15.00
C LEU A 134 14.59 26.04 14.89
N LEU A 135 14.39 24.79 15.32
CA LEU A 135 15.26 23.71 14.90
C LEU A 135 15.01 23.67 13.38
N ARG A 136 15.91 24.30 12.61
CA ARG A 136 15.98 24.08 11.17
C ARG A 136 16.29 22.60 11.03
N LEU A 137 15.26 21.77 11.02
CA LEU A 137 15.37 20.43 10.50
C LEU A 137 15.91 20.63 9.09
N PRO A 138 17.11 20.11 8.77
CA PRO A 138 17.55 20.11 7.39
C PRO A 138 16.41 19.51 6.58
N ARG A 139 16.02 20.16 5.49
CA ARG A 139 15.18 19.53 4.46
C ARG A 139 16.00 18.36 3.92
N THR A 140 15.97 17.25 4.64
CA THR A 140 16.49 15.99 4.14
C THR A 140 15.51 15.61 3.05
N GLY A 141 15.98 15.67 1.81
CA GLY A 141 15.28 15.08 0.67
C GLY A 141 15.24 13.57 0.84
N LEU A 142 14.44 13.10 1.79
CA LEU A 142 14.20 11.69 2.00
C LEU A 142 13.22 11.23 0.92
N PRO A 143 13.63 10.31 0.03
CA PRO A 143 12.64 9.53 -0.71
C PRO A 143 11.76 8.80 0.30
N ALA A 144 10.47 8.70 0.00
CA ALA A 144 9.46 7.99 0.80
C ALA A 144 9.74 6.47 0.86
N THR A 145 10.85 6.04 1.45
CA THR A 145 11.30 4.65 1.41
C THR A 145 11.79 4.15 2.78
N GLY A 146 10.97 3.28 3.38
CA GLY A 146 11.34 2.34 4.46
C GLY A 146 11.49 3.00 5.82
N VAL A 147 10.86 2.52 6.89
CA VAL A 147 11.15 1.24 7.56
C VAL A 147 10.09 1.14 8.68
N CYS A 148 9.07 0.29 8.62
CA CYS A 148 9.01 -0.94 9.44
C CYS A 148 7.96 -1.97 8.93
N GLY A 149 7.47 -1.79 7.69
CA GLY A 149 6.60 -2.77 7.00
C GLY A 149 7.32 -3.63 5.95
N GLY A 150 8.54 -3.25 5.55
CA GLY A 150 9.26 -3.83 4.40
C GLY A 150 9.64 -5.30 4.55
N GLY A 151 10.09 -5.73 5.74
CA GLY A 151 10.58 -7.10 5.96
C GLY A 151 9.52 -8.17 5.72
N ARG A 152 8.30 -8.00 6.24
CA ARG A 152 7.18 -8.94 6.01
C ARG A 152 6.66 -8.89 4.58
N ARG A 153 6.58 -7.70 3.97
CA ARG A 153 6.13 -7.56 2.57
C ARG A 153 7.14 -8.15 1.59
N LEU A 154 8.43 -7.93 1.81
CA LEU A 154 9.51 -8.44 0.96
C LEU A 154 9.62 -9.97 1.04
N THR A 155 9.50 -10.56 2.24
CA THR A 155 9.48 -12.03 2.38
C THR A 155 8.23 -12.66 1.77
N THR A 156 7.05 -12.01 1.87
CA THR A 156 5.85 -12.44 1.14
C THR A 156 6.06 -12.41 -0.37
N LEU A 157 6.65 -11.33 -0.91
CA LEU A 157 6.94 -11.23 -2.35
C LEU A 157 7.96 -12.30 -2.78
N LEU A 158 9.01 -12.53 -2.00
CA LEU A 158 9.96 -13.62 -2.25
C LEU A 158 9.27 -14.97 -2.34
N ALA A 159 8.47 -15.33 -1.34
CA ALA A 159 7.75 -16.60 -1.33
C ALA A 159 6.82 -16.72 -2.54
N MET A 160 6.08 -15.66 -2.87
CA MET A 160 5.17 -15.62 -4.02
C MET A 160 5.91 -15.89 -5.33
N TYR A 161 7.01 -15.19 -5.62
CA TYR A 161 7.76 -15.35 -6.88
C TYR A 161 8.48 -16.70 -6.97
N VAL A 162 9.01 -17.22 -5.86
CA VAL A 162 9.63 -18.55 -5.82
C VAL A 162 8.59 -19.63 -6.07
N ILE A 163 7.46 -19.61 -5.35
CA ILE A 163 6.37 -20.58 -5.54
C ILE A 163 5.83 -20.50 -6.97
N PHE A 164 5.59 -19.29 -7.48
CA PHE A 164 5.12 -19.08 -8.84
C PHE A 164 6.12 -19.63 -9.89
N GLY A 165 7.41 -19.35 -9.74
CA GLY A 165 8.45 -19.91 -10.62
C GLY A 165 8.49 -21.44 -10.60
N LEU A 166 8.40 -22.05 -9.41
CA LEU A 166 8.33 -23.51 -9.26
C LEU A 166 7.05 -24.12 -9.85
N LEU A 167 5.91 -23.42 -9.76
CA LEU A 167 4.67 -23.84 -10.42
C LEU A 167 4.84 -23.86 -11.95
N LEU A 168 5.47 -22.85 -12.54
CA LEU A 168 5.76 -22.84 -13.98
C LEU A 168 6.70 -23.99 -14.38
N VAL A 169 7.71 -24.28 -13.56
CA VAL A 169 8.59 -25.45 -13.75
C VAL A 169 7.78 -26.74 -13.70
N GLY A 170 6.96 -26.94 -12.68
CA GLY A 170 6.10 -28.13 -12.55
C GLY A 170 5.14 -28.29 -13.74
N LEU A 171 4.50 -27.20 -14.17
CA LEU A 171 3.63 -27.14 -15.35
C LEU A 171 4.38 -27.27 -16.68
N SER A 172 5.71 -27.20 -16.71
CA SER A 172 6.48 -27.40 -17.95
C SER A 172 6.85 -28.86 -18.18
N ILE A 173 7.06 -29.64 -17.11
CA ILE A 173 7.65 -30.98 -17.20
C ILE A 173 6.77 -31.99 -17.97
N PRO A 174 5.47 -32.18 -17.64
CA PRO A 174 4.62 -33.14 -18.36
C PRO A 174 4.52 -32.82 -19.85
N LEU A 175 4.43 -31.52 -20.17
CA LEU A 175 4.33 -31.00 -21.53
C LEU A 175 5.64 -31.21 -22.31
N MET A 176 6.79 -31.00 -21.68
CA MET A 176 8.10 -31.22 -22.26
C MET A 176 8.37 -32.69 -22.54
N LEU A 177 7.99 -33.57 -21.61
CA LEU A 177 8.12 -35.01 -21.73
C LEU A 177 7.14 -35.62 -22.74
N GLY A 178 6.18 -34.85 -23.26
CA GLY A 178 5.17 -35.33 -24.19
C GLY A 178 4.21 -36.33 -23.55
N LYS A 179 3.97 -36.23 -22.24
CA LYS A 179 3.03 -37.10 -21.50
C LYS A 179 1.56 -36.69 -21.68
N ILE A 180 1.33 -35.53 -22.31
CA ILE A 180 0.03 -34.87 -22.36
C ILE A 180 -0.47 -34.87 -23.81
N PRO A 181 -1.53 -35.62 -24.13
CA PRO A 181 -2.13 -35.62 -25.46
C PRO A 181 -2.86 -34.29 -25.74
N PRO A 182 -3.23 -34.02 -27.01
CA PRO A 182 -4.06 -32.88 -27.39
C PRO A 182 -5.31 -32.76 -26.51
N ASN A 183 -5.50 -31.60 -25.89
CA ASN A 183 -6.58 -31.38 -24.94
C ASN A 183 -6.98 -29.89 -24.91
N PRO A 184 -8.19 -29.56 -24.40
CA PRO A 184 -8.70 -28.19 -24.43
C PRO A 184 -8.20 -27.30 -23.28
N TRP A 185 -7.36 -27.77 -22.35
CA TRP A 185 -7.03 -27.03 -21.12
C TRP A 185 -5.55 -26.68 -20.94
N TYR A 186 -4.64 -27.46 -21.52
CA TYR A 186 -3.22 -27.43 -21.17
C TYR A 186 -2.31 -27.53 -22.40
N GLY A 187 -1.39 -26.56 -22.55
CA GLY A 187 -0.52 -26.40 -23.71
C GLY A 187 -0.97 -25.29 -24.67
N VAL A 188 -0.31 -25.18 -25.82
CA VAL A 188 -0.71 -24.35 -26.96
C VAL A 188 -1.83 -25.04 -27.70
N ARG A 189 -2.98 -24.38 -27.75
CA ARG A 189 -4.27 -24.93 -28.19
C ARG A 189 -4.83 -24.13 -29.37
N VAL A 190 -4.10 -24.11 -30.47
CA VAL A 190 -4.62 -23.58 -31.73
C VAL A 190 -5.25 -24.72 -32.55
N PRO A 191 -6.20 -24.46 -33.46
CA PRO A 191 -6.90 -25.52 -34.21
C PRO A 191 -5.94 -26.54 -34.83
N SER A 192 -4.90 -26.07 -35.52
CA SER A 192 -3.88 -26.92 -36.12
C SER A 192 -3.14 -27.84 -35.15
N THR A 193 -2.89 -27.40 -33.91
CA THR A 193 -2.21 -28.24 -32.91
C THR A 193 -3.16 -29.25 -32.30
N LEU A 194 -4.47 -29.02 -32.35
CA LEU A 194 -5.46 -29.98 -31.87
C LEU A 194 -5.80 -31.04 -32.92
N GLU A 195 -5.68 -30.69 -34.20
CA GLU A 195 -5.91 -31.60 -35.34
C GLU A 195 -4.72 -32.51 -35.65
N ASP A 196 -3.49 -32.07 -35.38
CA ASP A 196 -2.26 -32.85 -35.64
C ASP A 196 -1.47 -33.10 -34.34
N GLU A 197 -1.49 -34.36 -33.90
CA GLU A 197 -0.79 -34.81 -32.70
C GLU A 197 0.74 -34.67 -32.80
N ARG A 198 1.34 -34.85 -33.98
CA ARG A 198 2.79 -34.64 -34.17
C ARG A 198 3.14 -33.17 -34.02
N LEU A 199 2.31 -32.29 -34.58
CA LEU A 199 2.46 -30.84 -34.43
C LEU A 199 2.25 -30.42 -32.98
N TRP A 200 1.24 -30.98 -32.29
CA TRP A 200 0.99 -30.78 -30.87
C TRP A 200 2.26 -30.98 -30.04
N TYR A 201 2.87 -32.16 -30.10
CA TYR A 201 4.02 -32.48 -29.27
C TYR A 201 5.25 -31.64 -29.62
N LYS A 202 5.49 -31.35 -30.92
CA LYS A 202 6.62 -30.50 -31.33
C LYS A 202 6.51 -29.09 -30.76
N VAL A 203 5.34 -28.45 -30.92
CA VAL A 203 5.10 -27.07 -30.48
C VAL A 203 5.07 -27.00 -28.96
N ASN A 204 4.36 -27.91 -28.31
CA ASN A 204 4.24 -27.93 -26.87
C ASN A 204 5.56 -28.26 -26.16
N ARG A 205 6.40 -29.15 -26.71
CA ARG A 205 7.75 -29.39 -26.17
C ARG A 205 8.64 -28.15 -26.29
N TYR A 206 8.55 -27.42 -27.41
CA TYR A 206 9.28 -26.16 -27.58
C TYR A 206 8.83 -25.12 -26.54
N MET A 207 7.51 -24.92 -26.41
CA MET A 207 6.93 -23.98 -25.45
C MET A 207 7.22 -24.36 -24.00
N ALA A 208 7.18 -25.66 -23.69
CA ALA A 208 7.50 -26.16 -22.36
C ALA A 208 8.95 -25.85 -21.96
N ARG A 209 9.91 -25.91 -22.89
CA ARG A 209 11.31 -25.51 -22.60
C ARG A 209 11.42 -24.03 -22.26
N GLY A 210 10.71 -23.17 -22.99
CA GLY A 210 10.67 -21.74 -22.67
C GLY A 210 9.98 -21.44 -21.34
N LEU A 211 8.89 -22.17 -21.03
CA LEU A 211 8.19 -22.07 -19.75
C LEU A 211 9.07 -22.54 -18.58
N LEU A 212 9.80 -23.63 -18.76
CA LEU A 212 10.78 -24.15 -17.80
C LEU A 212 11.85 -23.10 -17.51
N ALA A 213 12.47 -22.54 -18.56
CA ALA A 213 13.49 -21.51 -18.43
C ALA A 213 12.92 -20.25 -17.73
N THR A 214 11.71 -19.82 -18.09
CA THR A 214 11.02 -18.69 -17.45
C THR A 214 10.80 -18.95 -15.96
N GLY A 215 10.31 -20.13 -15.58
CA GLY A 215 10.10 -20.50 -14.19
C GLY A 215 11.39 -20.52 -13.36
N LEU A 216 12.46 -21.09 -13.91
CA LEU A 216 13.79 -21.10 -13.27
C LEU A 216 14.37 -19.69 -13.13
N LEU A 217 14.29 -18.85 -14.16
CA LEU A 217 14.76 -17.46 -14.12
C LEU A 217 13.96 -16.63 -13.11
N THR A 218 12.65 -16.86 -13.02
CA THR A 218 11.78 -16.18 -12.05
C THR A 218 12.16 -16.56 -10.61
N ALA A 219 12.30 -17.85 -10.33
CA ALA A 219 12.63 -18.33 -8.98
C ALA A 219 14.07 -17.95 -8.56
N LEU A 220 15.04 -18.14 -9.46
CA LEU A 220 16.44 -17.78 -9.21
C LEU A 220 16.61 -16.26 -9.10
N GLY A 221 15.98 -15.50 -9.99
CA GLY A 221 15.99 -14.04 -9.94
C GLY A 221 15.45 -13.52 -8.61
N ALA A 222 14.30 -14.01 -8.16
CA ALA A 222 13.73 -13.67 -6.85
C ALA A 222 14.72 -13.94 -5.69
N LEU A 223 15.36 -15.11 -5.68
CA LEU A 223 16.35 -15.47 -4.66
C LEU A 223 17.57 -14.55 -4.70
N LEU A 224 18.08 -14.23 -5.89
CA LEU A 224 19.27 -13.38 -6.06
C LEU A 224 18.98 -11.92 -5.69
N PHE A 225 17.86 -11.36 -6.14
CA PHE A 225 17.47 -9.99 -5.81
C PHE A 225 17.27 -9.80 -4.29
N TYR A 226 16.79 -10.84 -3.60
CA TYR A 226 16.64 -10.79 -2.15
C TYR A 226 17.97 -10.67 -1.40
N GLN A 227 19.08 -11.11 -2.00
CA GLN A 227 20.42 -10.98 -1.41
C GLN A 227 21.05 -9.59 -1.61
N VAL A 228 20.44 -8.70 -2.41
CA VAL A 228 21.00 -7.37 -2.72
C VAL A 228 20.78 -6.42 -1.55
N PRO A 229 21.83 -5.95 -0.86
CA PRO A 229 21.68 -5.04 0.28
C PRO A 229 21.10 -3.70 -0.17
N GLY A 230 20.16 -3.15 0.60
CA GLY A 230 19.57 -1.83 0.34
C GLY A 230 18.55 -1.79 -0.81
N LEU A 231 18.18 -2.95 -1.40
CA LEU A 231 17.15 -3.00 -2.43
C LEU A 231 15.77 -2.68 -1.82
N SER A 232 15.09 -1.66 -2.35
CA SER A 232 13.74 -1.30 -1.91
C SER A 232 12.71 -2.35 -2.32
N THR A 233 11.60 -2.45 -1.58
CA THR A 233 10.52 -3.42 -1.87
C THR A 233 9.93 -3.22 -3.27
N ASP A 234 9.79 -1.97 -3.71
CA ASP A 234 9.26 -1.65 -5.04
C ASP A 234 10.25 -2.02 -6.14
N ALA A 235 11.54 -1.73 -5.96
CA ALA A 235 12.58 -2.13 -6.90
C ALA A 235 12.66 -3.66 -7.02
N TYR A 236 12.57 -4.38 -5.89
CA TYR A 236 12.49 -5.84 -5.88
C TYR A 236 11.30 -6.35 -6.70
N ALA A 237 10.10 -5.78 -6.50
CA ALA A 237 8.90 -6.20 -7.23
C ALA A 237 9.04 -6.01 -8.75
N TRP A 238 9.58 -4.87 -9.20
CA TRP A 238 9.80 -4.61 -10.62
C TRP A 238 10.86 -5.53 -11.23
N LEU A 239 11.96 -5.79 -10.52
CA LEU A 239 13.01 -6.72 -10.97
C LEU A 239 12.48 -8.15 -11.07
N ALA A 240 11.75 -8.62 -10.06
CA ALA A 240 11.13 -9.94 -10.07
C ALA A 240 10.08 -10.08 -11.19
N LEU A 241 9.27 -9.03 -11.42
CA LEU A 241 8.34 -8.98 -12.54
C LEU A 241 9.08 -9.03 -13.88
N ALA A 242 10.18 -8.29 -14.05
CA ALA A 242 10.96 -8.30 -15.28
C ALA A 242 11.60 -9.68 -15.54
N ALA A 243 12.11 -10.34 -14.49
CA ALA A 243 12.67 -11.69 -14.55
C ALA A 243 11.65 -12.75 -15.02
N PHE A 244 10.36 -12.49 -14.83
CA PHE A 244 9.27 -13.29 -15.39
C PHE A 244 8.83 -12.81 -16.78
N ALA A 245 8.46 -11.54 -16.89
CA ALA A 245 7.76 -11.00 -18.06
C ALA A 245 8.62 -11.02 -19.32
N VAL A 246 9.92 -10.74 -19.21
CA VAL A 246 10.82 -10.71 -20.36
C VAL A 246 11.02 -12.12 -20.95
N PRO A 247 11.45 -13.15 -20.19
CA PRO A 247 11.56 -14.50 -20.72
C PRO A 247 10.23 -15.10 -21.18
N MET A 248 9.12 -14.78 -20.50
CA MET A 248 7.78 -15.24 -20.89
C MET A 248 7.38 -14.67 -22.25
N THR A 249 7.59 -13.36 -22.46
CA THR A 249 7.29 -12.70 -23.73
C THR A 249 8.13 -13.27 -24.86
N ILE A 250 9.43 -13.47 -24.62
CA ILE A 250 10.33 -14.12 -25.59
C ILE A 250 9.84 -15.52 -25.93
N THR A 251 9.47 -16.33 -24.93
CA THR A 251 8.94 -17.69 -25.10
C THR A 251 7.70 -17.70 -25.99
N VAL A 252 6.73 -16.81 -25.73
CA VAL A 252 5.50 -16.71 -26.52
C VAL A 252 5.79 -16.28 -27.96
N VAL A 253 6.59 -15.24 -28.15
CA VAL A 253 6.93 -14.71 -29.50
C VAL A 253 7.68 -15.76 -30.32
N LEU A 254 8.68 -16.41 -29.73
CA LEU A 254 9.44 -17.46 -30.40
C LEU A 254 8.58 -18.70 -30.65
N GLY A 255 7.67 -19.05 -29.74
CA GLY A 255 6.71 -20.12 -29.91
C GLY A 255 5.78 -19.92 -31.09
N ILE A 256 5.23 -18.71 -31.24
CA ILE A 256 4.39 -18.34 -32.38
C ILE A 256 5.20 -18.43 -33.69
N ARG A 257 6.43 -17.92 -33.70
CA ARG A 257 7.32 -18.03 -34.87
C ARG A 257 7.64 -19.49 -35.21
N TYR A 258 7.91 -20.32 -34.21
CA TYR A 258 8.19 -21.74 -34.38
C TYR A 258 6.97 -22.49 -34.96
N LEU A 259 5.78 -22.23 -34.43
CA LEU A 259 4.53 -22.77 -34.97
C LEU A 259 4.32 -22.37 -36.43
N ARG A 260 4.53 -21.09 -36.78
CA ARG A 260 4.38 -20.62 -38.18
C ARG A 260 5.35 -21.33 -39.13
N ARG A 261 6.60 -21.58 -38.71
CA ARG A 261 7.60 -22.32 -39.48
C ARG A 261 7.28 -23.81 -39.68
N LEU A 262 6.44 -24.40 -38.83
CA LEU A 262 6.00 -25.78 -38.99
C LEU A 262 4.76 -25.91 -39.88
N LYS A 263 4.03 -24.81 -40.11
CA LYS A 263 2.84 -24.77 -40.95
C LYS A 263 3.10 -24.35 -42.40
N GLY A 264 4.07 -23.47 -42.60
CA GLY A 264 4.53 -23.05 -43.93
C GLY A 264 5.66 -23.94 -44.39
#